data_AF-A0A2S6R042-F1
#
_entry.id   AF-A0A2S6R042-F1
#
_cell.length_a   1.000
_cell.length_b   1.000
_cell.length_c   1.000
_cell.angle_alpha   90.00
_cell.angle_beta   90.00
_cell.angle_gamma   90.00
#
_symmetry.space_group_name_H-M   'P 1'
#
loop_
_entity.id
_entity.type
_entity.pdbx_description
1 polymer ?
#
loop_
_entity_poly.entity_id
_entity_poly.type
_entity_poly.pdbx_seq_one_letter_code
_entity_poly.pdbx_strand_id
1 'polypeptide(L)' 'AMALSAPLPFGGGFRILMVCERDEATIDLPSRSDLRQAIGNRRLELQARRYLRDLRRSAFVDVRV' A
#
# COMPACT_ATOMS: atom_id res chain seq x y z
N ALA A 1 -4.47 -15.41 -26.60
CA ALA A 1 -3.14 -15.99 -26.34
C ALA A 1 -2.70 -15.58 -24.94
N MET A 2 -2.22 -16.52 -24.13
CA MET A 2 -1.74 -16.24 -22.77
C MET A 2 -0.49 -15.35 -22.85
N ALA A 3 -0.58 -14.11 -22.38
CA ALA A 3 0.55 -13.17 -22.41
C ALA A 3 1.47 -13.40 -21.20
N LEU A 4 2.77 -13.50 -21.46
CA LEU A 4 3.81 -13.44 -20.43
C LEU A 4 3.95 -12.00 -19.93
N SER A 5 4.17 -11.84 -18.63
CA SER A 5 4.57 -10.54 -18.07
C SER A 5 5.99 -10.16 -18.50
N ALA A 6 6.34 -8.89 -18.36
CA ALA A 6 7.75 -8.52 -18.29
C ALA A 6 8.41 -9.17 -17.06
N PRO A 7 9.74 -9.38 -17.05
CA PRO A 7 10.46 -9.85 -15.86
C PRO A 7 10.23 -8.89 -14.68
N LEU A 8 9.77 -9.42 -13.56
CA LEU A 8 9.51 -8.68 -12.33
C LEU A 8 10.62 -9.00 -11.30
N PRO A 9 11.25 -8.00 -10.67
CA PRO A 9 12.21 -8.24 -9.62
C PRO A 9 11.52 -8.86 -8.39
N PHE A 10 12.07 -9.95 -7.88
CA PHE A 10 11.53 -10.63 -6.70
C PHE A 10 12.63 -11.40 -5.96
N GLY A 11 12.78 -11.15 -4.66
CA GLY A 11 13.65 -11.94 -3.78
C GLY A 11 15.12 -12.03 -4.22
N GLY A 12 15.66 -10.97 -4.83
CA GLY A 12 17.05 -10.95 -5.34
C GLY A 12 17.24 -11.55 -6.74
N GLY A 13 16.16 -11.92 -7.44
CA GLY A 13 16.19 -12.37 -8.83
C GLY A 13 15.01 -11.81 -9.64
N PHE A 14 14.70 -12.45 -10.76
CA PHE A 14 13.56 -12.09 -11.62
C PHE A 14 12.56 -13.25 -11.73
N ARG A 15 11.26 -12.91 -11.82
CA ARG A 15 10.17 -13.84 -12.10
C ARG A 15 9.36 -13.36 -13.30
N ILE A 16 8.86 -14.29 -14.08
CA ILE A 16 7.92 -14.03 -15.18
C ILE A 16 6.61 -14.71 -14.82
N LEU A 17 5.49 -13.99 -14.96
CA LEU A 17 4.16 -14.48 -14.63
C LEU A 17 3.36 -14.76 -15.90
N MET A 18 2.59 -15.84 -15.87
CA MET A 18 1.56 -16.17 -16.86
C MET A 18 0.28 -16.50 -16.10
N VAL A 19 -0.86 -16.02 -16.59
CA VAL A 19 -2.16 -16.46 -16.07
C VAL A 19 -2.44 -17.82 -16.70
N CYS A 20 -2.52 -18.93 -15.96
CA CYS A 20 -2.75 -20.25 -16.55
C CYS A 20 -4.23 -20.52 -16.87
N GLU A 21 -5.10 -19.99 -16.03
CA GLU A 21 -6.56 -20.13 -16.12
C GLU A 21 -7.16 -18.97 -15.31
N ARG A 22 -8.43 -18.64 -15.58
CA ARG A 22 -9.17 -17.65 -14.79
C ARG A 22 -10.41 -18.32 -14.25
N ASP A 23 -10.36 -18.69 -12.98
CA ASP A 23 -11.53 -19.21 -12.29
C ASP A 23 -12.41 -18.05 -11.83
N GLU A 24 -13.72 -18.17 -12.07
CA GLU A 24 -14.71 -17.27 -11.49
C GLU A 24 -14.92 -17.63 -10.01
N ALA A 25 -14.08 -17.06 -9.16
CA ALA A 25 -14.29 -17.14 -7.72
C ALA A 25 -15.47 -16.25 -7.32
N THR A 26 -16.48 -16.81 -6.64
CA THR A 26 -17.47 -16.01 -5.92
C THR A 26 -16.79 -15.43 -4.68
N ILE A 27 -16.35 -14.19 -4.77
CA ILE A 27 -15.70 -13.47 -3.67
C ILE A 27 -16.69 -12.41 -3.16
N ASP A 28 -16.90 -12.38 -1.85
CA ASP A 28 -17.59 -11.26 -1.21
C ASP A 28 -16.72 -10.01 -1.35
N LEU A 29 -17.09 -9.16 -2.32
CA LEU A 29 -16.43 -7.88 -2.50
C LEU A 29 -16.69 -7.00 -1.29
N PRO A 30 -15.66 -6.29 -0.78
CA PRO A 30 -15.85 -5.32 0.29
C PRO A 30 -16.87 -4.27 -0.15
N SER A 31 -17.70 -3.84 0.78
CA SER A 31 -18.71 -2.83 0.49
C SER A 31 -18.03 -1.49 0.14
N ARG A 32 -18.77 -0.61 -0.55
CA ARG A 32 -18.28 0.75 -0.83
C ARG A 32 -17.95 1.54 0.45
N SER A 33 -18.58 1.23 1.58
CA SER A 33 -18.24 1.80 2.89
C SER A 33 -16.87 1.33 3.36
N ASP A 34 -16.59 0.04 3.28
CA ASP A 34 -15.33 -0.55 3.74
C ASP A 34 -14.15 0.00 2.95
N LEU A 35 -14.31 0.09 1.62
CA LEU A 35 -13.30 0.69 0.75
C LEU A 35 -13.07 2.17 1.06
N ARG A 36 -14.14 2.95 1.28
CA ARG A 36 -14.03 4.36 1.65
C ARG A 36 -13.31 4.53 2.98
N GLN A 37 -13.63 3.70 3.97
CA GLN A 37 -12.98 3.73 5.28
C GLN A 37 -11.50 3.37 5.17
N ALA A 38 -11.16 2.29 4.44
CA ALA A 38 -9.77 1.87 4.25
C ALA A 38 -8.92 2.95 3.56
N ILE A 39 -9.44 3.55 2.47
CA ILE A 39 -8.76 4.63 1.75
C ILE A 39 -8.65 5.89 2.63
N GLY A 40 -9.72 6.22 3.36
CA GLY A 40 -9.76 7.35 4.28
C GLY A 40 -8.71 7.24 5.39
N ASN A 41 -8.66 6.08 6.06
CA ASN A 41 -7.70 5.79 7.12
C ASN A 41 -6.25 5.89 6.61
N ARG A 42 -5.96 5.32 5.43
CA ARG A 42 -4.62 5.42 4.83
C ARG A 42 -4.18 6.86 4.58
N ARG A 43 -5.11 7.71 4.12
CA ARG A 43 -4.84 9.15 3.89
C ARG A 43 -4.64 9.89 5.21
N LEU A 44 -5.49 9.63 6.19
CA LEU A 44 -5.41 10.24 7.52
C LEU A 44 -4.09 9.90 8.20
N GLU A 45 -3.64 8.64 8.12
CA GLU A 45 -2.37 8.21 8.70
C GLU A 45 -1.17 8.93 8.08
N LEU A 46 -1.16 9.11 6.75
CA LEU A 46 -0.12 9.88 6.06
C LEU A 46 -0.10 11.35 6.52
N GLN A 47 -1.28 11.96 6.68
CA GLN A 47 -1.40 13.33 7.17
C GLN A 47 -0.95 13.46 8.63
N ALA A 48 -1.35 12.53 9.50
CA ALA A 48 -0.96 12.52 10.91
C ALA A 48 0.57 12.40 11.07
N ARG A 49 1.20 11.48 10.33
CA ARG A 49 2.67 11.32 10.33
C ARG A 49 3.38 12.59 9.86
N ARG A 50 2.88 13.23 8.79
CA ARG A 50 3.40 14.51 8.31
C ARG A 50 3.26 15.60 9.37
N TYR A 51 2.09 15.71 9.98
CA TYR A 51 1.81 16.72 11.01
C TYR A 51 2.73 16.57 12.22
N LEU A 52 2.91 15.36 12.75
CA LEU A 52 3.82 15.11 13.86
C LEU A 52 5.27 15.42 13.52
N ARG A 53 5.72 15.13 12.29
CA ARG A 53 7.06 15.50 11.81
C ARG A 53 7.22 17.02 11.75
N ASP A 54 6.21 17.72 11.25
CA ASP A 54 6.24 19.17 11.12
C ASP A 54 6.26 19.83 12.53
N LEU A 55 5.46 19.31 13.48
CA LEU A 55 5.51 19.72 14.89
C LEU A 55 6.87 19.45 15.55
N ARG A 56 7.47 18.28 15.31
CA ARG A 56 8.81 17.93 15.83
C ARG A 56 9.87 18.90 15.31
N ARG A 57 9.76 19.33 14.04
CA ARG A 57 10.71 20.26 13.42
C ARG A 57 10.54 21.70 13.91
N SER A 58 9.32 22.13 14.23
CA SER A 58 9.06 23.47 14.77
C SER A 58 9.24 23.57 16.28
N ALA A 59 9.20 22.45 17.00
CA ALA A 59 9.40 22.44 18.44
C ALA A 59 10.87 22.68 18.80
N PHE A 60 11.11 23.57 19.76
CA PHE A 60 12.41 23.68 20.41
C PHE A 60 12.54 22.52 21.41
N VAL A 61 13.30 21.49 21.05
CA VAL A 61 13.50 20.30 21.88
C VAL A 61 14.93 20.31 22.40
N ASP A 62 15.12 20.63 23.68
CA ASP A 62 16.40 20.46 24.38
C ASP A 62 16.57 18.97 24.73
N VAL A 63 17.45 18.27 24.00
CA VAL A 63 17.79 16.88 24.27
C VAL A 63 19.08 16.86 25.07
N ARG A 64 18.98 16.52 26.37
CA ARG A 64 20.15 16.30 27.22
C ARG A 64 20.48 14.80 27.19
N VAL A 65 21.72 14.49 26.83
CA VAL A 65 22.28 13.12 26.79
C VAL A 65 23.17 12.93 28.02
#